data_AF-E6X932-F1
#
_entry.id   AF-E6X932-F1
#
_cell.length_a   1.000
_cell.length_b   1.000
_cell.length_c   1.000
_cell.angle_alpha   90.00
_cell.angle_beta   90.00
_cell.angle_gamma   90.00
#
_symmetry.space_group_name_H-M   'P 1'
#
loop_
_entity.id
_entity.type
_entity.pdbx_description
1 polymer ?
#
loop_
_entity_poly.entity_id
_entity_poly.type
_entity_poly.pdbx_seq_one_letter_code
_entity_poly.pdbx_strand_id
1 'polypeptide(L)'
;MPYYYRGKPTKYCNVLDIKTDSLLIDEGYSITELKRILKRHYLNNGAVPYYAESPNKAFIQVTLNNSKNGKQLKELLIKITRSFDKVKEEVKDTIELRILFDYLTPMPPPPLPLFHSNKIEED
;
A
#
# COMPACT_ATOMS: atom_id res chain seq x y z
N MET A 1 12.14 1.07 2.69
CA MET A 1 12.47 -0.36 2.79
C MET A 1 12.11 -1.06 1.49
N PRO A 2 13.02 -1.78 0.81
CA PRO A 2 12.64 -2.51 -0.40
C PRO A 2 11.57 -3.57 -0.09
N TYR A 3 10.50 -3.60 -0.88
CA TYR A 3 9.51 -4.67 -0.82
C TYR A 3 10.04 -5.89 -1.57
N TYR A 4 9.90 -7.07 -0.96
CA TYR A 4 10.26 -8.34 -1.58
C TYR A 4 8.99 -9.09 -1.94
N TYR A 5 8.71 -9.26 -3.23
CA TYR A 5 7.65 -10.16 -3.70
C TYR A 5 8.27 -11.36 -4.40
N ARG A 6 7.94 -12.58 -3.92
CA ARG A 6 8.50 -13.84 -4.45
C ARG A 6 10.04 -13.89 -4.43
N GLY A 7 10.67 -13.30 -3.41
CA GLY A 7 12.13 -13.28 -3.24
C GLY A 7 12.88 -12.32 -4.17
N LYS A 8 12.19 -11.48 -4.94
CA LYS A 8 12.81 -10.46 -5.81
C LYS A 8 12.57 -9.06 -5.26
N PRO A 9 13.58 -8.16 -5.32
CA PRO A 9 13.40 -6.77 -4.94
C PRO A 9 12.43 -6.11 -5.94
N THR A 10 11.25 -5.75 -5.44
CA THR A 10 10.28 -4.93 -6.17
C THR A 10 10.63 -3.48 -5.88
N LYS A 11 10.99 -2.70 -6.91
CA LYS A 11 11.12 -1.24 -6.74
C LYS A 11 9.80 -0.69 -6.21
N TYR A 12 9.84 0.25 -5.26
CA TYR A 12 8.67 1.00 -4.75
C TYR A 12 7.75 1.50 -5.87
N CYS A 13 8.36 1.80 -7.01
CA CYS A 13 7.76 2.19 -8.29
C CYS A 13 6.67 1.25 -8.82
N ASN A 14 6.39 0.08 -8.23
CA ASN A 14 5.39 -0.86 -8.74
C ASN A 14 4.19 -1.09 -7.80
N VAL A 15 4.13 -0.37 -6.68
CA VAL A 15 3.10 -0.58 -5.65
C VAL A 15 2.24 0.68 -5.50
N LEU A 16 0.93 0.53 -5.68
CA LEU A 16 -0.08 1.53 -5.37
C LEU A 16 -0.61 1.31 -3.95
N ASP A 17 -0.18 2.14 -2.99
CA ASP A 17 -0.64 2.06 -1.60
C ASP A 17 -1.97 2.80 -1.40
N ILE A 18 -2.94 2.09 -0.83
CA ILE A 18 -4.29 2.57 -0.54
C ILE A 18 -4.50 2.53 0.97
N LYS A 19 -4.64 3.73 1.57
CA LYS A 19 -4.92 3.90 3.00
C LYS A 19 -6.29 4.49 3.22
N THR A 20 -7.25 3.62 3.56
CA THR A 20 -8.65 3.94 3.95
C THR A 20 -9.43 4.76 2.93
N ASP A 21 -9.06 6.02 2.75
CA ASP A 21 -9.77 7.06 2.02
C ASP A 21 -8.84 7.84 1.07
N SER A 22 -7.53 7.63 1.16
CA SER A 22 -6.51 8.24 0.30
C SER A 22 -5.67 7.21 -0.43
N LEU A 23 -5.28 7.59 -1.65
CA LEU A 23 -4.33 6.89 -2.48
C LEU A 23 -2.99 7.59 -2.32
N LEU A 24 -2.04 6.90 -1.70
CA LEU A 24 -0.70 7.43 -1.50
C LEU A 24 0.18 7.03 -2.68
N ILE A 25 -0.05 7.68 -3.81
CA ILE A 25 0.96 7.82 -4.85
C ILE A 25 1.10 9.31 -5.14
N ASP A 26 2.32 9.83 -4.97
CA ASP A 26 2.72 11.17 -5.36
C ASP A 26 2.03 12.29 -4.54
N GLU A 27 0.83 12.72 -4.93
CA GLU A 27 0.15 13.92 -4.37
C GLU A 27 -0.98 13.62 -3.37
N GLY A 28 -1.21 12.36 -3.00
CA GLY A 28 -2.27 12.00 -2.04
C GLY A 28 -3.67 12.18 -2.63
N TYR A 29 -4.04 11.34 -3.58
CA TYR A 29 -5.30 11.45 -4.31
C TYR A 29 -6.49 10.91 -3.53
N SER A 30 -7.69 11.41 -3.83
CA SER A 30 -8.94 10.87 -3.30
C SER A 30 -9.25 9.50 -3.87
N ILE A 31 -9.87 8.62 -3.07
CA ILE A 31 -10.39 7.32 -3.53
C ILE A 31 -11.41 7.44 -4.68
N THR A 32 -12.04 8.61 -4.86
CA THR A 32 -12.95 8.86 -5.99
C THR A 32 -12.24 8.81 -7.34
N GLU A 33 -10.93 9.06 -7.37
CA GLU A 33 -10.10 9.04 -8.57
C GLU A 33 -9.47 7.67 -8.85
N LEU A 34 -9.86 6.64 -8.10
CA LEU A 34 -9.25 5.31 -8.15
C LEU A 34 -9.18 4.74 -9.57
N LYS A 35 -10.24 4.89 -10.38
CA LYS A 35 -10.23 4.42 -11.78
C LYS A 35 -9.12 5.10 -12.60
N ARG A 36 -8.99 6.43 -12.50
CA ARG A 36 -8.00 7.22 -13.24
C ARG A 36 -6.58 6.80 -12.85
N ILE A 37 -6.36 6.61 -11.55
CA ILE A 37 -5.06 6.25 -10.98
C ILE A 37 -4.69 4.82 -11.31
N LEU A 38 -5.64 3.88 -11.23
CA LEU A 38 -5.41 2.50 -11.67
C LEU A 38 -5.03 2.46 -13.14
N LYS A 39 -5.78 3.16 -14.01
CA LYS A 39 -5.45 3.24 -15.43
C LYS A 39 -4.04 3.75 -15.65
N ARG A 40 -3.66 4.85 -14.97
CA ARG A 40 -2.30 5.40 -15.04
C ARG A 40 -1.27 4.40 -14.54
N HIS A 41 -1.53 3.73 -13.43
CA HIS A 41 -0.61 2.77 -12.81
C HIS A 41 -0.32 1.57 -13.71
N TYR A 42 -1.38 0.98 -14.30
CA TYR A 42 -1.24 -0.19 -15.17
C TYR A 42 -0.68 0.17 -16.55
N LEU A 43 -0.99 1.35 -17.09
CA LEU A 43 -0.56 1.78 -18.43
C LEU A 43 0.70 2.67 -18.44
N ASN A 44 1.37 2.82 -17.30
CA ASN A 44 2.50 3.75 -17.16
C ASN A 44 3.69 3.40 -18.06
N ASN A 45 3.96 2.10 -18.29
CA ASN A 45 5.07 1.61 -19.11
C ASN A 45 6.44 2.26 -18.78
N GLY A 46 6.66 2.59 -17.50
CA GLY A 46 7.89 3.22 -17.00
C GLY A 46 8.03 4.72 -17.24
N ALA A 47 7.01 5.41 -17.77
CA ALA A 47 7.07 6.85 -18.05
C ALA A 47 7.18 7.71 -16.78
N VAL A 48 6.40 7.37 -15.74
CA VAL A 48 6.43 8.04 -14.45
C VAL A 48 7.13 7.15 -13.41
N PRO A 49 8.18 7.64 -12.71
CA PRO A 49 9.00 6.81 -11.82
C PRO A 49 8.25 6.14 -10.65
N TYR A 50 7.11 6.68 -10.22
CA TYR A 50 6.36 6.19 -9.05
C TYR A 50 5.22 5.21 -9.39
N TYR A 51 5.05 4.87 -10.68
CA TYR A 51 4.02 3.94 -11.16
C TYR A 51 4.66 2.74 -11.86
N ALA A 52 3.90 1.66 -12.00
CA ALA A 52 4.45 0.38 -12.43
C ALA A 52 5.18 0.48 -13.78
N GLU A 53 6.31 -0.20 -13.88
CA GLU A 53 7.07 -0.26 -15.15
C GLU A 53 6.30 -1.04 -16.22
N SER A 54 5.41 -1.95 -15.81
CA SER A 54 4.59 -2.77 -16.70
C SER A 54 3.40 -3.37 -15.96
N PRO A 55 2.29 -3.72 -16.64
CA PRO A 55 1.08 -4.26 -16.00
C PRO A 55 1.33 -5.52 -15.16
N ASN A 56 2.23 -6.39 -15.60
CA ASN A 56 2.59 -7.63 -14.89
C ASN A 56 3.43 -7.41 -13.62
N LYS A 57 3.94 -6.20 -13.41
CA LYS A 57 4.67 -5.79 -12.20
C LYS A 57 3.79 -4.97 -11.26
N ALA A 58 2.60 -4.54 -11.67
CA ALA A 58 1.71 -3.70 -10.88
C ALA A 58 1.14 -4.46 -9.67
N PHE A 59 1.19 -3.82 -8.50
CA PHE A 59 0.59 -4.29 -7.26
C PHE A 59 -0.24 -3.18 -6.62
N ILE A 60 -1.34 -3.57 -5.99
CA ILE A 60 -2.10 -2.69 -5.10
C ILE A 60 -1.85 -3.14 -3.67
N GLN A 61 -1.31 -2.27 -2.84
CA GLN A 61 -1.18 -2.51 -1.41
C GLN A 61 -2.38 -1.90 -0.69
N VAL A 62 -3.03 -2.71 0.15
CA VAL A 62 -4.09 -2.26 1.06
C VAL A 62 -3.52 -2.31 2.47
N THR A 63 -3.30 -1.12 3.03
CA THR A 63 -2.78 -1.00 4.40
C THR A 63 -3.94 -0.90 5.39
N LEU A 64 -4.00 -1.88 6.31
CA LEU A 64 -5.00 -1.99 7.36
C LEU A 64 -4.52 -1.31 8.64
N ASN A 65 -5.40 -0.55 9.27
CA ASN A 65 -5.19 0.01 10.61
C ASN A 65 -6.01 -0.84 11.59
N ASN A 66 -5.49 -1.11 12.79
CA ASN A 66 -6.16 -1.84 13.87
C ASN A 66 -7.49 -1.22 14.31
N SER A 67 -7.75 0.04 13.96
CA SER A 67 -9.03 0.71 14.19
C SER A 67 -10.14 0.31 13.21
N LYS A 68 -9.84 -0.46 12.16
CA LYS A 68 -10.81 -0.82 11.11
C LYS A 68 -11.44 -2.17 11.33
N ASN A 69 -12.72 -2.26 10.95
CA ASN A 69 -13.48 -3.51 10.97
C ASN A 69 -13.60 -4.12 9.56
N GLY A 70 -13.96 -5.41 9.50
CA GLY A 70 -14.06 -6.15 8.23
C GLY A 70 -15.05 -5.56 7.21
N LYS A 71 -16.03 -4.75 7.65
CA LYS A 71 -16.99 -4.09 6.75
C LYS A 71 -16.31 -3.05 5.86
N GLN A 72 -15.45 -2.22 6.43
CA GLN A 72 -14.71 -1.20 5.68
C GLN A 72 -13.75 -1.83 4.67
N LEU A 73 -13.09 -2.94 5.04
CA LEU A 73 -12.24 -3.70 4.14
C LEU A 73 -13.04 -4.26 2.95
N LYS A 74 -14.21 -4.85 3.22
CA LYS A 74 -15.11 -5.35 2.17
C LYS A 74 -15.50 -4.25 1.19
N GLU A 75 -15.92 -3.08 1.69
CA GLU A 75 -16.30 -1.94 0.85
C GLU A 75 -15.13 -1.44 0.00
N LEU A 76 -13.92 -1.39 0.57
CA LEU A 76 -12.71 -1.00 -0.15
C LEU A 76 -12.38 -2.00 -1.27
N LEU A 77 -12.39 -3.30 -0.98
CA LEU A 77 -12.12 -4.34 -1.98
C LEU A 77 -13.13 -4.29 -3.12
N ILE A 78 -14.43 -4.08 -2.83
CA ILE A 78 -15.47 -3.91 -3.85
C ILE A 78 -15.18 -2.69 -4.74
N LYS A 79 -14.71 -1.57 -4.17
CA LYS A 79 -14.35 -0.38 -4.95
C LYS A 79 -13.15 -0.64 -5.85
N ILE A 80 -12.13 -1.34 -5.34
CA ILE A 80 -10.92 -1.69 -6.10
C ILE A 80 -11.28 -2.62 -7.26
N THR A 81 -11.98 -3.73 -7.01
CA THR A 81 -12.33 -4.70 -8.05
C THR A 81 -13.21 -4.08 -9.13
N ARG A 82 -14.26 -3.34 -8.76
CA ARG A 82 -15.13 -2.65 -9.73
C ARG A 82 -14.38 -1.60 -10.56
N SER A 83 -13.42 -0.90 -9.96
CA SER A 83 -12.62 0.08 -10.68
C SER A 83 -11.63 -0.61 -11.64
N PHE A 84 -11.05 -1.72 -11.20
CA PHE A 84 -10.17 -2.55 -12.02
C PHE A 84 -10.91 -3.17 -13.21
N ASP A 85 -12.11 -3.72 -13.01
CA ASP A 85 -12.91 -4.31 -14.10
C ASP A 85 -13.17 -3.29 -15.21
N LYS A 86 -13.54 -2.06 -14.85
CA LYS A 86 -13.71 -0.96 -15.81
C LYS A 86 -12.43 -0.62 -16.57
N VAL A 87 -11.28 -0.66 -15.89
CA VAL A 87 -9.99 -0.43 -16.56
C VAL A 87 -9.69 -1.58 -17.52
N LYS A 88 -9.87 -2.82 -17.07
CA LYS A 88 -9.62 -4.03 -17.87
C LYS A 88 -10.47 -4.09 -19.14
N GLU A 89 -11.76 -3.74 -19.06
CA GLU A 89 -12.65 -3.63 -20.22
C GLU A 89 -12.14 -2.60 -21.24
N GLU A 90 -11.68 -1.43 -20.77
CA GLU A 90 -11.17 -0.37 -21.65
C GLU A 90 -9.86 -0.76 -22.34
N VAL A 91 -8.96 -1.45 -21.63
CA VAL A 91 -7.63 -1.76 -22.17
C VAL A 91 -7.61 -3.03 -23.03
N LYS A 92 -8.70 -3.83 -23.02
CA LYS A 92 -8.81 -5.12 -23.73
C LYS A 92 -7.61 -6.05 -23.50
N ASP A 93 -6.97 -5.89 -22.37
CA ASP A 93 -5.67 -6.48 -22.06
C ASP A 93 -5.82 -7.58 -21.00
N THR A 94 -4.84 -8.49 -20.94
CA THR A 94 -4.79 -9.60 -19.98
C THR A 94 -4.18 -9.17 -18.64
N ILE A 95 -4.50 -7.96 -18.18
CA ILE A 95 -3.98 -7.46 -16.91
C ILE A 95 -4.58 -8.25 -15.72
N GLU A 96 -3.75 -8.42 -14.69
CA GLU A 96 -4.09 -9.12 -13.46
C GLU A 96 -4.20 -8.15 -12.28
N LEU A 97 -5.19 -8.38 -11.43
CA LEU A 97 -5.33 -7.69 -10.17
C LEU A 97 -4.52 -8.42 -9.11
N ARG A 98 -3.47 -7.79 -8.58
CA ARG A 98 -2.62 -8.34 -7.52
C ARG A 98 -2.71 -7.44 -6.30
N ILE A 99 -3.28 -7.96 -5.23
CA ILE A 99 -3.49 -7.22 -3.97
C ILE A 99 -2.56 -7.77 -2.90
N LEU A 100 -1.84 -6.87 -2.23
CA LEU A 100 -1.04 -7.13 -1.05
C LEU A 100 -1.75 -6.54 0.16
N PHE A 101 -1.77 -7.28 1.26
CA PHE A 101 -2.26 -6.77 2.54
C PHE A 101 -1.06 -6.44 3.42
N ASP A 102 -1.09 -5.24 3.99
CA ASP A 102 -0.14 -4.79 5.00
C ASP A 102 -0.89 -4.36 6.25
N TYR A 103 -0.27 -4.53 7.41
CA TYR A 103 -0.85 -4.14 8.70
C TYR A 103 0.03 -3.07 9.33
N LEU A 104 -0.57 -1.98 9.79
CA LEU A 104 0.13 -1.04 10.65
C LEU A 104 0.40 -1.73 11.99
N THR A 105 1.63 -2.19 12.19
CA THR A 105 2.07 -2.63 13.50
C THR A 105 2.23 -1.39 14.37
N PRO A 106 1.58 -1.33 15.56
CA PRO A 106 1.87 -0.27 16.51
C PRO A 106 3.36 -0.32 16.83
N MET A 107 4.04 0.83 16.72
CA MET A 107 5.44 0.93 17.11
C MET A 107 5.55 0.51 18.59
N PRO A 108 6.48 -0.40 18.95
CA PRO A 108 6.67 -0.73 20.35
C PRO A 108 6.96 0.57 21.12
N PRO A 109 6.41 0.73 22.34
CA PRO A 109 6.71 1.91 23.14
C PRO A 109 8.23 2.02 23.30
N PRO A 110 8.78 3.24 23.33
CA PRO A 110 10.21 3.43 23.54
C PRO A 110 10.63 2.72 24.82
N PRO A 111 11.84 2.12 24.85
CA PRO A 111 12.34 1.46 26.05
C PRO A 111 12.30 2.44 27.22
N LEU A 112 11.80 1.96 28.36
CA LEU A 112 11.80 2.75 29.58
C LEU A 112 13.24 3.14 29.94
N PRO A 113 13.49 4.39 30.37
CA PRO A 113 14.83 4.79 30.80
C PRO A 113 15.33 3.88 31.94
N LEU A 114 16.54 3.36 31.79
CA LEU A 114 17.24 2.58 32.82
C LEU A 114 17.59 3.51 33.99
N PHE A 115 16.74 3.57 35.01
CA PHE A 115 17.11 4.19 36.28
C PHE A 115 18.24 3.36 36.90
N HIS A 116 19.48 3.88 36.86
CA HIS A 116 20.56 3.35 37.67
C HIS A 116 20.27 3.73 39.12
N SER A 117 19.71 2.81 39.89
CA SER A 117 19.70 2.91 41.35
C SER A 117 21.14 2.78 41.84
N ASN A 118 21.86 3.89 41.91
CA ASN A 118 23.04 3.98 42.76
C ASN A 118 22.53 3.82 44.19
N LYS A 119 22.62 2.60 44.72
CA LYS A 119 22.65 2.39 46.16
C LYS A 119 23.88 3.16 46.65
N ILE A 120 23.64 4.31 47.27
CA ILE A 120 24.63 4.93 48.15
C ILE A 120 24.63 4.02 49.37
N GLU A 121 25.63 3.15 49.49
CA GLU A 121 26.02 2.60 50.78
C GLU A 121 26.64 3.78 51.54
N GLU A 122 25.97 4.23 52.60
CA GLU A 122 26.56 5.10 53.62
C GLU A 122 27.35 4.22 54.59
N ASP A 123 28.64 4.54 54.75
CA ASP A 123 29.52 4.12 55.85
C ASP A 123 29.21 4.88 57.14
#